data_AF-A0A6L6EFL6-F1
#
_entry.id   AF-A0A6L6EFL6-F1
#
_cell.length_a   1.000
_cell.length_b   1.000
_cell.length_c   1.000
_cell.angle_alpha   90.00
_cell.angle_beta   90.00
_cell.angle_gamma   90.00
#
_symmetry.space_group_name_H-M   'P 1'
#
loop_
_entity.id
_entity.type
_entity.pdbx_description
1 polymer ?
#
loop_
_entity_poly.entity_id
_entity_poly.type
_entity_poly.pdbx_seq_one_letter_code
_entity_poly.pdbx_strand_id
1 'polypeptide(L)'
;MAGSSSRRSTAATLSIGEVIERLRGDFPDVTVSKIRFLESEGLVEPSRAPSGYRKFSLHDVDRLRYILGAQRDQYLPLKVIREHLDAMDRGMELPVPSTGPRAPRNLATDEGMPDSAVFANSNADIKMSRAELIESSGVSSELLKKLEDFDLVRAKSGRWYDSDAYVVAKTVAEM
;
A
#
# COMPACT_ATOMS: atom_id res chain seq x y z
N MET A 1 -30.91 -37.85 -15.02
CA MET A 1 -31.16 -36.79 -14.01
C MET A 1 -30.84 -37.37 -12.64
N ALA A 2 -29.74 -36.96 -12.02
CA ALA A 2 -29.43 -37.26 -10.62
C ALA A 2 -29.00 -35.96 -9.96
N GLY A 3 -29.79 -35.50 -9.00
CA GLY A 3 -29.64 -34.21 -8.34
C GLY A 3 -28.39 -34.16 -7.48
N SER A 4 -27.54 -33.17 -7.77
CA SER A 4 -26.41 -32.80 -6.92
C SER A 4 -26.94 -32.10 -5.67
N SER A 5 -27.04 -32.84 -4.55
CA SER A 5 -27.41 -32.27 -3.26
C SER A 5 -26.16 -31.63 -2.64
N SER A 6 -25.98 -30.34 -2.93
CA SER A 6 -24.97 -29.47 -2.33
C SER A 6 -25.09 -29.50 -0.80
N ARG A 7 -24.06 -30.05 -0.13
CA ARG A 7 -23.85 -29.86 1.32
C ARG A 7 -23.49 -28.40 1.55
N ARG A 8 -24.48 -27.54 1.71
CA ARG A 8 -24.28 -26.24 2.36
C ARG A 8 -23.96 -26.50 3.82
N SER A 9 -22.68 -26.55 4.15
CA SER A 9 -22.20 -26.37 5.51
C SER A 9 -22.85 -25.08 6.03
N THR A 10 -23.67 -25.19 7.08
CA THR A 10 -24.16 -24.04 7.83
C THR A 10 -22.96 -23.35 8.48
N ALA A 11 -22.31 -22.47 7.72
CA ALA A 11 -21.20 -21.67 8.22
C ALA A 11 -21.72 -20.88 9.42
N ALA A 12 -21.13 -21.11 10.59
CA ALA A 12 -21.50 -20.42 11.81
C ALA A 12 -21.48 -18.91 11.54
N THR A 13 -22.66 -18.28 11.70
CA THR A 13 -22.84 -16.88 11.37
C THR A 13 -22.94 -16.08 12.64
N LEU A 14 -22.18 -15.00 12.73
CA LEU A 14 -21.95 -14.20 13.94
C LEU A 14 -22.62 -12.83 13.81
N SER A 15 -23.12 -12.33 14.93
CA SER A 15 -23.52 -10.94 15.10
C SER A 15 -22.32 -10.02 15.30
N ILE A 16 -22.51 -8.72 15.10
CA ILE A 16 -21.44 -7.72 15.29
C ILE A 16 -20.90 -7.73 16.73
N GLY A 17 -21.73 -8.03 17.72
CA GLY A 17 -21.31 -8.15 19.12
C GLY A 17 -20.39 -9.34 19.33
N GLU A 18 -20.77 -10.51 18.81
CA GLU A 18 -19.93 -11.72 18.89
C GLU A 18 -18.60 -11.56 18.14
N VAL A 19 -18.59 -10.83 17.03
CA VAL A 19 -17.35 -10.48 16.32
C VAL A 19 -16.44 -9.62 17.20
N ILE A 20 -16.97 -8.60 17.87
CA ILE A 20 -16.19 -7.76 18.78
C ILE A 20 -15.60 -8.58 19.92
N GLU A 21 -16.40 -9.44 20.57
CA GLU A 21 -15.90 -10.28 21.67
C GLU A 21 -14.73 -11.18 21.22
N ARG A 22 -14.77 -11.69 19.98
CA ARG A 22 -13.67 -12.49 19.41
C ARG A 22 -12.43 -11.69 19.03
N LEU A 23 -12.59 -10.42 18.65
CA LEU A 23 -11.49 -9.55 18.23
C LEU A 23 -10.84 -8.80 19.40
N ARG A 24 -11.59 -8.57 20.49
CA ARG A 24 -11.14 -7.74 21.62
C ARG A 24 -9.85 -8.26 22.29
N GLY A 25 -9.60 -9.58 22.23
CA GLY A 25 -8.38 -10.18 22.76
C GLY A 25 -7.10 -9.64 22.12
N ASP A 26 -7.12 -9.44 20.80
CA ASP A 26 -5.98 -8.92 20.03
C ASP A 26 -6.10 -7.41 19.77
N PHE A 27 -7.33 -6.90 19.70
CA PHE A 27 -7.66 -5.52 19.31
C PHE A 27 -8.60 -4.89 20.34
N PRO A 28 -8.10 -4.43 21.50
CA PRO A 28 -8.95 -3.92 22.59
C PRO A 28 -9.75 -2.67 22.20
N ASP A 29 -9.23 -1.87 21.27
CA ASP A 29 -9.86 -0.63 20.80
C ASP A 29 -10.92 -0.84 19.70
N VAL A 30 -11.23 -2.10 19.34
CA VAL A 30 -12.22 -2.40 18.31
C VAL A 30 -13.63 -2.05 18.80
N THR A 31 -14.35 -1.27 18.01
CA THR A 31 -15.71 -0.83 18.31
C THR A 31 -16.69 -1.20 17.20
N VAL A 32 -17.99 -1.17 17.51
CA VAL A 32 -19.07 -1.31 16.52
C VAL A 32 -18.90 -0.28 15.38
N SER A 33 -18.57 0.97 15.73
CA SER A 33 -18.36 2.04 14.75
C SER A 33 -17.20 1.75 13.82
N LYS A 34 -16.08 1.22 14.35
CA LYS A 34 -14.92 0.82 13.52
C LYS A 34 -15.27 -0.28 12.53
N ILE A 35 -15.99 -1.33 12.96
CA ILE A 35 -16.40 -2.42 12.06
C ILE A 35 -17.36 -1.92 10.98
N ARG A 36 -18.35 -1.09 11.34
CA ARG A 36 -19.29 -0.50 10.38
C ARG A 36 -18.60 0.42 9.38
N PHE A 37 -17.58 1.15 9.81
CA PHE A 37 -16.77 1.98 8.93
C PHE A 37 -15.99 1.13 7.91
N LEU A 38 -15.38 0.02 8.35
CA LEU A 38 -14.68 -0.89 7.43
C LEU A 38 -15.63 -1.58 6.43
N GLU A 39 -16.86 -1.87 6.85
CA GLU A 39 -17.93 -2.34 5.96
C GLU A 39 -18.33 -1.27 4.94
N SER A 40 -18.52 0.00 5.35
CA SER A 40 -18.88 1.07 4.41
C SER A 40 -17.77 1.38 3.39
N GLU A 41 -16.52 1.16 3.77
CA GLU A 41 -15.36 1.26 2.88
C GLU A 41 -15.18 0.02 1.97
N GLY A 42 -16.05 -0.98 2.10
CA GLY A 42 -16.05 -2.20 1.28
C GLY A 42 -14.91 -3.18 1.59
N LEU A 43 -14.28 -3.10 2.76
CA LEU A 43 -13.22 -4.06 3.14
C LEU A 43 -13.79 -5.38 3.69
N VAL A 44 -15.05 -5.37 4.14
CA VAL A 44 -15.76 -6.54 4.63
C VAL A 44 -17.22 -6.49 4.16
N GLU A 45 -17.78 -7.62 3.75
CA GLU A 45 -19.11 -7.69 3.13
C GLU A 45 -20.00 -8.72 3.86
N PRO A 46 -20.50 -8.38 5.07
CA PRO A 46 -21.30 -9.31 5.84
C PRO A 46 -22.68 -9.50 5.19
N SER A 47 -23.16 -10.74 5.20
CA SER A 47 -24.49 -11.07 4.68
C SER A 47 -25.61 -10.39 5.48
N ARG A 48 -26.75 -10.13 4.84
CA ARG A 48 -27.97 -9.65 5.49
C ARG A 48 -28.90 -10.82 5.75
N ALA A 49 -29.39 -10.95 6.98
CA ALA A 49 -30.53 -11.83 7.27
C ALA A 49 -31.81 -11.23 6.64
N PRO A 50 -32.87 -12.03 6.39
CA PRO A 50 -34.18 -11.51 5.97
C PRO A 50 -34.76 -10.47 6.94
N SER A 51 -34.34 -10.50 8.20
CA SER A 51 -34.68 -9.52 9.23
C SER A 51 -33.85 -8.23 9.19
N GLY A 52 -32.91 -8.07 8.26
CA GLY A 52 -32.08 -6.87 8.07
C GLY A 52 -30.79 -6.82 8.91
N TYR A 53 -30.62 -7.71 9.90
CA TYR A 53 -29.40 -7.76 10.71
C TYR A 53 -28.18 -8.28 9.93
N ARG A 54 -27.00 -7.80 10.34
CA ARG A 54 -25.70 -8.23 9.80
C ARG A 54 -25.33 -9.60 10.32
N LYS A 55 -24.82 -10.42 9.41
CA LYS A 55 -24.43 -11.79 9.64
C LYS A 55 -23.03 -12.00 9.07
N PHE A 56 -22.05 -11.96 9.97
CA PHE A 56 -20.63 -12.13 9.68
C PHE A 56 -20.29 -13.62 9.62
N SER A 57 -19.56 -14.04 8.60
CA SER A 57 -18.97 -15.36 8.51
C SER A 57 -17.65 -15.43 9.29
N LEU A 58 -17.10 -16.63 9.46
CA LEU A 58 -15.74 -16.78 10.00
C LEU A 58 -14.69 -16.12 9.10
N HIS A 59 -14.88 -16.17 7.77
CA HIS A 59 -14.02 -15.50 6.81
C HIS A 59 -13.99 -13.98 7.02
N ASP A 60 -15.13 -13.37 7.31
CA ASP A 60 -15.19 -11.92 7.62
C ASP A 60 -14.40 -11.59 8.89
N VAL A 61 -14.40 -12.48 9.89
CA VAL A 61 -13.62 -12.29 11.12
C VAL A 61 -12.12 -12.33 10.81
N ASP A 62 -11.67 -13.28 10.00
CA ASP A 62 -10.25 -13.39 9.63
C ASP A 62 -9.81 -12.20 8.77
N ARG A 63 -10.66 -11.73 7.86
CA ARG A 63 -10.45 -10.50 7.09
C ARG A 63 -10.33 -9.29 8.02
N LEU A 64 -11.20 -9.16 9.03
CA LEU A 64 -11.12 -8.10 10.04
C LEU A 64 -9.82 -8.17 10.86
N ARG A 65 -9.37 -9.36 11.25
CA ARG A 65 -8.07 -9.52 11.95
C ARG A 65 -6.92 -9.00 11.11
N TYR A 66 -6.90 -9.35 9.81
CA TYR A 66 -5.89 -8.86 8.88
C TYR A 66 -5.91 -7.34 8.78
N ILE A 67 -7.08 -6.76 8.53
CA ILE A 67 -7.25 -5.29 8.38
C ILE A 67 -6.78 -4.57 9.64
N LEU A 68 -7.22 -5.01 10.81
CA LEU A 68 -6.89 -4.36 12.08
C LEU A 68 -5.41 -4.51 12.42
N GLY A 69 -4.80 -5.67 12.15
CA GLY A 69 -3.35 -5.88 12.29
C GLY A 69 -2.55 -4.97 11.35
N ALA A 70 -2.92 -4.90 10.07
CA ALA A 70 -2.28 -4.03 9.09
C ALA A 70 -2.36 -2.54 9.47
N GLN A 71 -3.47 -2.10 10.07
CA GLN A 71 -3.60 -0.72 10.56
C GLN A 71 -2.80 -0.46 11.84
N ARG A 72 -2.82 -1.40 12.80
CA ARG A 72 -2.17 -1.24 14.10
C ARG A 72 -0.65 -1.35 14.00
N ASP A 73 -0.17 -2.37 13.30
CA ASP A 73 1.25 -2.77 13.33
C ASP A 73 2.04 -2.16 12.18
N GLN A 74 1.38 -1.87 11.06
CA GLN A 74 2.02 -1.40 9.82
C GLN A 74 1.49 -0.05 9.35
N TYR A 75 0.47 0.50 9.99
CA TYR A 75 -0.14 1.80 9.66
C TYR A 75 -0.54 1.93 8.18
N LEU A 76 -1.01 0.83 7.56
CA LEU A 76 -1.32 0.81 6.14
C LEU A 76 -2.60 1.60 5.80
N PRO A 77 -2.61 2.40 4.71
CA PRO A 77 -3.82 3.01 4.18
C PRO A 77 -4.85 1.97 3.71
N LEU A 78 -6.14 2.27 3.83
CA LEU A 78 -7.24 1.36 3.44
C LEU A 78 -7.15 0.89 1.98
N LYS A 79 -6.67 1.75 1.08
CA LYS A 79 -6.45 1.40 -0.34
C LYS A 79 -5.46 0.25 -0.50
N VAL A 80 -4.32 0.32 0.21
CA VAL A 80 -3.28 -0.71 0.18
C VAL A 80 -3.79 -2.01 0.81
N ILE A 81 -4.52 -1.90 1.92
CA ILE A 81 -5.14 -3.06 2.57
C ILE A 81 -6.12 -3.74 1.60
N ARG A 82 -6.93 -2.99 0.87
CA ARG A 82 -7.85 -3.54 -0.15
C ARG A 82 -7.09 -4.32 -1.22
N GLU A 83 -6.00 -3.77 -1.76
CA GLU A 83 -5.16 -4.47 -2.75
C GLU A 83 -4.59 -5.79 -2.21
N HIS A 84 -4.16 -5.82 -0.94
CA HIS A 84 -3.68 -7.04 -0.29
C HIS A 84 -4.79 -8.08 -0.10
N LEU A 85 -5.98 -7.64 0.33
CA LEU A 85 -7.14 -8.50 0.47
C LEU A 85 -7.54 -9.12 -0.88
N ASP A 86 -7.57 -8.32 -1.94
CA ASP A 86 -7.88 -8.79 -3.30
C ASP A 86 -6.81 -9.78 -3.82
N ALA A 87 -5.55 -9.60 -3.43
CA ALA A 87 -4.48 -10.55 -3.75
C ALA A 87 -4.68 -11.91 -3.05
N MET A 88 -5.06 -11.89 -1.76
CA MET A 88 -5.40 -13.10 -1.01
C MET A 88 -6.60 -13.83 -1.60
N ASP A 89 -7.65 -13.11 -1.97
CA ASP A 89 -8.87 -13.70 -2.55
C ASP A 89 -8.60 -14.39 -3.89
N ARG A 90 -7.61 -13.89 -4.65
CA ARG A 90 -7.15 -14.51 -5.91
C ARG A 90 -6.19 -15.70 -5.71
N GLY A 91 -5.89 -16.08 -4.46
CA GLY A 91 -4.96 -17.15 -4.13
C GLY A 91 -3.50 -16.82 -4.47
N MET A 92 -3.17 -15.54 -4.66
CA MET A 92 -1.79 -15.10 -4.76
C MET A 92 -1.22 -14.94 -3.34
N GLU A 93 -0.09 -15.60 -3.09
CA GLU A 93 0.64 -15.44 -1.84
C GLU A 93 0.96 -13.95 -1.63
N LEU A 94 0.54 -13.41 -0.48
CA LEU A 94 0.80 -12.02 -0.13
C LEU A 94 2.30 -11.74 -0.27
N PRO A 95 2.72 -10.65 -0.93
CA PRO A 95 4.10 -10.21 -0.83
C PRO A 95 4.35 -9.93 0.65
N VAL A 96 5.23 -10.72 1.28
CA VAL A 96 5.72 -10.41 2.62
C VAL A 96 6.11 -8.93 2.67
N PRO A 97 5.68 -8.17 3.69
CA PRO A 97 5.92 -6.74 3.71
C PRO A 97 7.43 -6.54 3.82
N SER A 98 8.03 -5.99 2.75
CA SER A 98 9.29 -5.30 2.86
C SER A 98 9.09 -4.21 3.92
N THR A 99 9.77 -4.33 5.07
CA THR A 99 9.73 -3.43 6.23
C THR A 99 10.36 -2.05 5.94
N GLY A 100 10.15 -1.53 4.74
CA GLY A 100 10.49 -0.17 4.33
C GLY A 100 9.23 0.64 4.05
N PRO A 101 9.23 1.96 4.26
CA PRO A 101 8.07 2.81 4.02
C PRO A 101 7.70 2.75 2.53
N ARG A 102 6.66 1.99 2.22
CA ARG A 102 6.12 1.87 0.86
C ARG A 102 5.03 2.91 0.70
N ALA A 103 5.36 4.00 0.01
CA ALA A 103 4.40 5.04 -0.34
C ALA A 103 3.24 4.45 -1.17
N PRO A 104 2.00 4.97 -1.00
CA PRO A 104 0.81 4.40 -1.62
C PRO A 104 0.87 4.55 -3.14
N ARG A 105 0.64 3.44 -3.87
CA ARG A 105 0.43 3.48 -5.32
C ARG A 105 -0.97 4.02 -5.59
N ASN A 106 -1.04 5.23 -6.13
CA ASN A 106 -2.29 5.76 -6.65
C ASN A 106 -2.56 5.20 -8.05
N LEU A 107 -3.44 4.19 -8.15
CA LEU A 107 -4.22 4.02 -9.38
C LEU A 107 -5.12 5.24 -9.57
N ALA A 108 -5.00 5.84 -10.77
CA ALA A 108 -5.77 6.92 -11.40
C ALA A 108 -5.25 8.38 -11.23
N THR A 109 -4.57 8.85 -12.28
CA THR A 109 -4.69 10.20 -12.86
C THR A 109 -4.68 9.96 -14.38
N ASP A 110 -5.83 10.06 -15.08
CA ASP A 110 -6.35 11.28 -15.71
C ASP A 110 -5.30 12.37 -15.98
N GLU A 111 -5.31 12.84 -17.21
CA GLU A 111 -4.23 13.57 -17.89
C GLU A 111 -3.65 14.76 -17.11
N GLY A 112 -2.31 14.86 -17.08
CA GLY A 112 -1.64 16.17 -17.11
C GLY A 112 -0.94 16.71 -15.86
N MET A 113 -0.84 15.97 -14.74
CA MET A 113 -0.03 16.43 -13.60
C MET A 113 0.95 15.35 -13.12
N PRO A 114 2.28 15.58 -13.12
CA PRO A 114 3.22 14.61 -12.57
C PRO A 114 3.10 14.56 -11.04
N ASP A 115 2.68 13.40 -10.53
CA ASP A 115 2.65 13.07 -9.09
C ASP A 115 4.09 12.93 -8.56
N SER A 116 4.34 13.34 -7.31
CA SER A 116 5.69 13.23 -6.70
C SER A 116 6.17 11.78 -6.59
N ALA A 117 5.22 10.83 -6.60
CA ALA A 117 5.46 9.39 -6.63
C ALA A 117 6.01 8.87 -7.97
N VAL A 118 5.87 9.61 -9.07
CA VAL A 118 6.46 9.24 -10.38
C VAL A 118 7.99 9.38 -10.34
N PHE A 119 8.52 10.38 -9.63
CA PHE A 119 9.96 10.51 -9.41
C PHE A 119 10.50 9.38 -8.53
N ALA A 120 9.76 9.00 -7.48
CA ALA A 120 10.27 8.04 -6.49
C ALA A 120 10.45 6.59 -6.98
N ASN A 121 9.71 6.15 -8.01
CA ASN A 121 9.70 4.73 -8.44
C ASN A 121 10.19 4.47 -9.87
N SER A 122 10.34 5.50 -10.70
CA SER A 122 10.82 5.33 -12.10
C SER A 122 12.35 5.36 -12.20
N ASN A 123 13.01 5.79 -11.12
CA ASN A 123 14.39 6.28 -11.12
C ASN A 123 15.37 5.44 -10.30
N ALA A 124 14.89 4.36 -9.66
CA ALA A 124 15.63 3.58 -8.68
C ALA A 124 16.66 2.60 -9.29
N ASP A 125 16.57 2.30 -10.59
CA ASP A 125 17.46 1.33 -11.24
C ASP A 125 18.71 1.97 -11.88
N ILE A 126 18.76 3.30 -11.98
CA ILE A 126 19.91 4.00 -12.57
C ILE A 126 20.87 4.35 -11.44
N LYS A 127 22.06 3.75 -11.47
CA LYS A 127 23.18 4.09 -10.59
C LYS A 127 24.27 4.73 -11.44
N MET A 128 24.40 6.05 -11.34
CA MET A 128 25.41 6.79 -12.08
C MET A 128 26.60 7.11 -11.20
N SER A 129 27.80 6.93 -11.72
CA SER A 129 29.00 7.49 -11.08
C SER A 129 29.02 9.02 -11.21
N ARG A 130 29.85 9.72 -10.42
CA ARG A 130 30.00 11.19 -10.54
C ARG A 130 30.41 11.64 -11.95
N ALA A 131 31.32 10.89 -12.57
CA ALA A 131 31.80 11.18 -13.92
C ALA A 131 30.68 10.99 -14.95
N GLU A 132 29.92 9.91 -14.81
CA GLU A 132 28.80 9.57 -15.68
C GLU A 132 27.63 10.56 -15.56
N LEU A 133 27.39 11.09 -14.35
CA LEU A 133 26.40 12.14 -14.12
C LEU A 133 26.78 13.43 -14.86
N ILE A 134 28.05 13.86 -14.74
CA ILE A 134 28.60 15.04 -15.44
C ILE A 134 28.49 14.88 -16.95
N GLU A 135 28.88 13.72 -17.47
CA GLU A 135 28.85 13.42 -18.90
C GLU A 135 27.42 13.37 -19.44
N SER A 136 26.52 12.67 -18.75
CA SER A 136 25.15 12.43 -19.22
C SER A 136 24.24 13.65 -19.04
N SER A 137 24.48 14.47 -18.01
CA SER A 137 23.65 15.64 -17.70
C SER A 137 24.21 16.93 -18.28
N GLY A 138 25.45 16.93 -18.77
CA GLY A 138 26.14 18.11 -19.30
C GLY A 138 26.50 19.16 -18.24
N VAL A 139 26.36 18.84 -16.95
CA VAL A 139 26.61 19.78 -15.85
C VAL A 139 28.12 19.94 -15.59
N SER A 140 28.59 21.16 -15.31
CA SER A 140 29.99 21.35 -14.96
C SER A 140 30.32 20.80 -13.56
N SER A 141 31.57 20.39 -13.36
CA SER A 141 32.03 19.83 -12.08
C SER A 141 31.93 20.82 -10.91
N GLU A 142 32.04 22.12 -11.18
CA GLU A 142 31.87 23.20 -10.21
C GLU A 142 30.40 23.40 -9.83
N LEU A 143 29.50 23.32 -10.81
CA LEU A 143 28.06 23.49 -10.58
C LEU A 143 27.47 22.28 -9.85
N LEU A 144 27.92 21.07 -10.18
CA LEU A 144 27.56 19.87 -9.42
C LEU A 144 27.99 19.97 -7.95
N LYS A 145 29.18 20.51 -7.68
CA LYS A 145 29.64 20.74 -6.31
C LYS A 145 28.73 21.72 -5.56
N LYS A 146 28.29 22.80 -6.20
CA LYS A 146 27.30 23.72 -5.62
C LYS A 146 25.98 23.02 -5.32
N LEU A 147 25.49 22.17 -6.23
CA LEU A 147 24.26 21.41 -6.01
C LEU A 147 24.37 20.44 -4.83
N GLU A 148 25.55 19.87 -4.59
CA GLU A 148 25.85 19.06 -3.39
C GLU A 148 25.90 19.92 -2.13
N ASP A 149 26.57 21.09 -2.17
CA ASP A 149 26.67 22.01 -1.03
C ASP A 149 25.28 22.54 -0.59
N PHE A 150 24.35 22.70 -1.54
CA PHE A 150 22.96 23.11 -1.27
C PHE A 150 22.00 21.94 -0.97
N ASP A 151 22.51 20.71 -0.82
CA ASP A 151 21.71 19.49 -0.58
C ASP A 151 20.66 19.19 -1.67
N LEU A 152 20.77 19.80 -2.86
CA LEU A 152 19.89 19.58 -4.01
C LEU A 152 20.19 18.26 -4.72
N VAL A 153 21.46 17.85 -4.72
CA VAL A 153 21.93 16.56 -5.25
C VAL A 153 22.72 15.85 -4.16
N ARG A 154 22.42 14.57 -3.90
CA ARG A 154 23.14 13.78 -2.89
C ARG A 154 23.56 12.42 -3.44
N ALA A 155 24.84 12.09 -3.25
CA ALA A 155 25.34 10.76 -3.56
C ALA A 155 24.84 9.75 -2.52
N LYS A 156 24.07 8.75 -2.96
CA LYS A 156 23.62 7.65 -2.09
C LYS A 156 24.82 6.78 -1.71
N SER A 157 24.98 6.56 -0.39
CA SER A 157 26.12 5.83 0.20
C SER A 157 27.50 6.42 -0.19
N GLY A 158 27.55 7.68 -0.65
CA GLY A 158 28.78 8.37 -1.06
C GLY A 158 29.43 7.83 -2.33
N ARG A 159 28.75 6.99 -3.12
CA ARG A 159 29.36 6.29 -4.27
C ARG A 159 28.63 6.48 -5.60
N TRP A 160 27.32 6.71 -5.59
CA TRP A 160 26.52 6.76 -6.80
C TRP A 160 25.35 7.73 -6.66
N TYR A 161 24.89 8.24 -7.79
CA TYR A 161 23.73 9.12 -7.95
C TYR A 161 22.60 8.32 -8.55
N ASP A 162 21.37 8.63 -8.16
CA ASP A 162 20.17 8.05 -8.74
C ASP A 162 19.63 8.93 -9.88
N SER A 163 18.55 8.49 -10.52
CA SER A 163 17.97 9.27 -11.62
C SER A 163 17.31 10.58 -11.15
N ASP A 164 16.98 10.73 -9.87
CA ASP A 164 16.53 12.03 -9.33
C ASP A 164 17.67 13.06 -9.37
N ALA A 165 18.87 12.68 -8.92
CA ALA A 165 20.06 13.50 -9.05
C ALA A 165 20.40 13.83 -10.51
N TYR A 166 20.18 12.90 -11.44
CA TYR A 166 20.34 13.14 -12.87
C TYR A 166 19.37 14.20 -13.42
N VAL A 167 18.08 14.09 -13.10
CA VAL A 167 17.07 15.03 -13.57
C VAL A 167 17.36 16.44 -13.05
N VAL A 168 17.73 16.58 -11.78
CA VAL A 168 18.12 17.87 -11.19
C VAL A 168 19.35 18.45 -11.90
N ALA A 169 20.40 17.64 -12.07
CA ALA A 169 21.64 18.07 -12.72
C ALA A 169 21.42 18.48 -14.17
N LYS A 170 20.59 17.74 -14.91
CA LYS A 170 20.22 18.04 -16.30
C LYS A 170 19.41 19.34 -16.41
N THR A 171 18.43 19.49 -15.53
CA THR A 171 17.57 20.70 -15.53
C THR A 171 18.41 21.95 -15.28
N VAL A 172 19.34 21.89 -14.32
CA VAL A 172 20.23 23.02 -14.01
C VAL A 172 21.24 23.29 -15.13
N ALA A 173 21.67 22.26 -15.87
CA ALA A 173 22.56 22.43 -17.02
C ALA A 173 21.86 23.06 -18.24
N GLU A 174 20.53 22.93 -18.33
CA GLU A 174 19.70 23.51 -19.41
C GLU A 174 19.23 24.95 -19.11
N MET A 175 19.46 25.46 -17.89
CA MET A 175 19.17 26.85 -17.48
C MET A 175 20.36 27.79 -17.74
#